data_AF-A0A2G5BJZ6-F1
#
_entry.id   AF-A0A2G5BJZ6-F1
#
_cell.length_a   1.000
_cell.length_b   1.000
_cell.length_c   1.000
_cell.angle_alpha   90.00
_cell.angle_beta   90.00
_cell.angle_gamma   90.00
#
_symmetry.space_group_name_H-M   'P 1'
#
loop_
_entity.id
_entity.type
_entity.pdbx_description
1 polymer ?
#
loop_
_entity_poly.entity_id
_entity_poly.type
_entity_poly.pdbx_seq_one_letter_code
_entity_poly.pdbx_strand_id
1 'polypeptide(L)'
;MRRVAYQHYIPPVNFGYVENDLYRCGQPNELNFPFMEKLGLRCIVWLAPEEPNQNVMNFVDDQDIQLHHLGVLEGGNASDPITEDMILEAFDLILEKRNHPMVIMCNIGRHRTGTVVGCLRKLQRWNLASIFEEYRRFAGPKVRILNEQFIELFDTDLVRIPVDPPTWL
;
A
#
# COMPACT_ATOMS: atom_id res chain seq x y z
N MET A 1 -27.48 10.91 -33.29
CA MET A 1 -26.38 9.96 -33.00
C MET A 1 -25.73 10.38 -31.69
N ARG A 2 -26.04 9.72 -30.56
CA ARG A 2 -25.33 9.98 -29.29
C ARG A 2 -23.96 9.30 -29.39
N ARG A 3 -22.88 10.08 -29.38
CA ARG A 3 -21.53 9.52 -29.19
C ARG A 3 -21.51 8.90 -27.80
N VAL A 4 -21.34 7.58 -27.73
CA VAL A 4 -20.97 6.91 -26.49
C VAL A 4 -19.55 7.37 -26.19
N ALA A 5 -19.38 8.20 -25.17
CA ALA A 5 -18.04 8.56 -24.69
C ALA A 5 -17.47 7.32 -24.01
N TYR A 6 -16.40 6.76 -24.57
CA TYR A 6 -15.64 5.70 -23.90
C TYR A 6 -14.87 6.33 -22.74
N GLN A 7 -15.20 5.95 -21.52
CA GLN A 7 -14.42 6.33 -20.34
C GLN A 7 -13.22 5.39 -20.23
N HIS A 8 -12.02 5.95 -20.39
CA HIS A 8 -10.78 5.22 -20.19
C HIS A 8 -10.43 5.21 -18.71
N TYR A 9 -10.25 4.02 -18.15
CA TYR A 9 -9.79 3.84 -16.77
C TYR A 9 -8.29 3.60 -16.78
N ILE A 10 -7.54 4.51 -16.15
CA ILE A 10 -6.08 4.47 -16.13
C ILE A 10 -5.63 4.16 -14.70
N PRO A 11 -5.08 2.97 -14.43
CA PRO A 11 -4.60 2.66 -13.10
C PRO A 11 -3.44 3.59 -12.69
N PRO A 12 -3.27 3.90 -11.39
CA PRO A 12 -2.14 4.68 -10.92
C PRO A 12 -0.79 4.02 -11.20
N VAL A 13 0.28 4.79 -11.06
CA VAL A 13 1.65 4.27 -11.17
C VAL A 13 1.85 3.11 -10.20
N ASN A 14 2.50 2.04 -10.66
CA ASN A 14 2.79 0.85 -9.85
C ASN A 14 1.56 0.22 -9.16
N PHE A 15 0.36 0.40 -9.75
CA PHE A 15 -0.83 -0.29 -9.28
C PHE A 15 -0.64 -1.81 -9.35
N GLY A 16 -1.10 -2.52 -8.33
CA GLY A 16 -1.07 -3.97 -8.26
C GLY A 16 -2.15 -4.52 -7.34
N TYR A 17 -2.66 -5.68 -7.71
CA TYR A 17 -3.47 -6.52 -6.84
C TYR A 17 -2.56 -7.24 -5.85
N VAL A 18 -2.80 -7.09 -4.55
CA VAL A 18 -2.03 -7.79 -3.51
C VAL A 18 -2.80 -9.02 -3.06
N GLU A 19 -4.03 -8.82 -2.60
CA GLU A 19 -4.98 -9.85 -2.19
C GLU A 19 -6.42 -9.40 -2.43
N ASN A 20 -7.41 -10.25 -2.12
CA ASN A 20 -8.81 -9.89 -2.25
C ASN A 20 -9.12 -8.61 -1.46
N ASP A 21 -9.60 -7.59 -2.17
CA ASP A 21 -9.88 -6.25 -1.65
C ASP A 21 -8.68 -5.55 -1.00
N LEU A 22 -7.46 -5.93 -1.38
CA LEU A 22 -6.21 -5.30 -0.95
C LEU A 22 -5.34 -4.97 -2.16
N TYR A 23 -5.07 -3.69 -2.35
CA TYR A 23 -4.32 -3.18 -3.49
C TYR A 23 -3.04 -2.47 -3.04
N ARG A 24 -2.16 -2.20 -4.00
CA ARG A 24 -0.99 -1.32 -3.84
C ARG A 24 -0.93 -0.34 -4.99
N CYS A 25 -0.38 0.85 -4.76
CA CYS A 25 0.05 1.75 -5.85
C CYS A 25 1.01 2.85 -5.36
N GLY A 26 1.48 3.68 -6.27
CA GLY A 26 1.97 5.01 -5.96
C GLY A 26 0.84 6.04 -5.87
N GLN A 27 1.19 7.29 -5.59
CA GLN A 27 0.23 8.38 -5.49
C GLN A 27 -0.51 8.58 -6.82
N PRO A 28 -1.86 8.51 -6.83
CA PRO A 28 -2.65 8.78 -8.03
C PRO A 28 -2.65 10.27 -8.39
N ASN A 29 -3.01 10.56 -9.63
CA ASN A 29 -3.41 11.89 -10.08
C ASN A 29 -4.85 11.84 -10.66
N GLU A 30 -5.34 12.97 -11.13
CA GLU A 30 -6.72 13.15 -11.61
C GLU A 30 -7.10 12.19 -12.75
N LEU A 31 -6.13 11.77 -13.57
CA LEU A 31 -6.38 10.79 -14.64
C LEU A 31 -6.66 9.39 -14.08
N ASN A 32 -6.23 9.11 -12.85
CA ASN A 32 -6.40 7.83 -12.18
C ASN A 32 -7.66 7.75 -11.32
N PHE A 33 -8.20 8.88 -10.86
CA PHE A 33 -9.34 8.89 -9.95
C PHE A 33 -10.55 8.11 -10.47
N PRO A 34 -10.95 8.20 -11.76
CA PRO A 34 -12.06 7.37 -12.25
C PRO A 34 -11.82 5.86 -12.11
N PHE A 35 -10.56 5.41 -12.20
CA PHE A 35 -10.21 4.00 -11.95
C PHE A 35 -10.29 3.67 -10.46
N MET A 36 -9.78 4.57 -9.61
CA MET A 36 -9.81 4.39 -8.15
C MET A 36 -11.24 4.35 -7.60
N GLU A 37 -12.17 5.16 -8.13
CA GLU A 37 -13.60 5.12 -7.79
C GLU A 37 -14.20 3.72 -8.00
N LYS A 38 -13.76 3.01 -9.05
CA LYS A 38 -14.27 1.65 -9.35
C LYS A 38 -13.82 0.60 -8.36
N LEU A 39 -12.76 0.87 -7.60
CA LEU A 39 -12.31 -0.05 -6.54
C LEU A 39 -13.20 0.03 -5.30
N GLY A 40 -14.02 1.08 -5.14
CA GLY A 40 -14.90 1.25 -3.98
C GLY A 40 -14.11 1.25 -2.65
N LEU A 41 -12.96 1.94 -2.64
CA LEU A 41 -12.05 1.94 -1.50
C LEU A 41 -12.74 2.52 -0.27
N ARG A 42 -12.52 1.89 0.89
CA ARG A 42 -12.88 2.42 2.21
C ARG A 42 -11.70 3.02 2.94
N CYS A 43 -10.49 2.52 2.65
CA CYS A 43 -9.29 2.88 3.40
C CYS A 43 -8.07 3.07 2.48
N ILE A 44 -7.25 4.06 2.80
CA ILE A 44 -5.90 4.24 2.24
C ILE A 44 -4.89 4.24 3.37
N VAL A 45 -3.84 3.42 3.23
CA VAL A 45 -2.66 3.48 4.10
C VAL A 45 -1.56 4.25 3.36
N TRP A 46 -1.23 5.43 3.88
CA TRP A 46 -0.22 6.33 3.33
C TRP A 46 1.08 6.27 4.12
N LEU A 47 2.15 5.83 3.45
CA LEU A 47 3.44 5.51 4.09
C LEU A 47 4.52 6.57 3.85
N ALA A 48 4.27 7.59 3.03
CA ALA A 48 5.26 8.65 2.81
C ALA A 48 5.21 9.67 3.97
N PRO A 49 6.36 10.28 4.34
CA PRO A 49 6.40 11.23 5.44
C PRO A 49 5.69 12.54 5.14
N GLU A 50 5.78 13.04 3.91
CA GLU A 50 4.96 14.15 3.43
C GLU A 50 3.49 13.75 3.34
N GLU A 51 2.61 14.74 3.45
CA GLU A 51 1.19 14.55 3.15
C GLU A 51 0.97 14.25 1.66
N PRO A 52 -0.10 13.51 1.30
CA PRO A 52 -0.55 13.44 -0.09
C PRO A 52 -0.81 14.84 -0.65
N ASN A 53 -0.71 14.98 -1.97
CA ASN A 53 -1.05 16.25 -2.61
C ASN A 53 -2.55 16.59 -2.44
N GLN A 54 -2.89 17.87 -2.59
CA GLN A 54 -4.26 18.36 -2.37
C GLN A 54 -5.30 17.66 -3.25
N ASN A 55 -4.97 17.27 -4.48
CA ASN A 55 -5.93 16.57 -5.35
C ASN A 55 -6.28 15.19 -4.79
N VAL A 56 -5.31 14.49 -4.22
CA VAL A 56 -5.53 13.20 -3.55
C VAL A 56 -6.33 13.41 -2.26
N MET A 57 -6.03 14.44 -1.48
CA MET A 57 -6.81 14.76 -0.28
C MET A 57 -8.27 15.07 -0.62
N ASN A 58 -8.53 15.89 -1.64
CA ASN A 58 -9.89 16.17 -2.11
C ASN A 58 -10.60 14.89 -2.59
N PHE A 59 -9.90 14.03 -3.33
CA PHE A 59 -10.46 12.74 -3.77
C PHE A 59 -10.83 11.84 -2.59
N VAL A 60 -9.99 11.79 -1.56
CA VAL A 60 -10.24 11.03 -0.33
C VAL A 60 -11.51 11.53 0.36
N ASP A 61 -11.64 12.85 0.50
CA ASP A 61 -12.80 13.49 1.12
C ASP A 61 -14.07 13.26 0.27
N ASP A 62 -14.00 13.47 -1.05
CA ASP A 62 -15.13 13.32 -1.98
C ASP A 62 -15.66 11.88 -2.06
N GLN A 63 -14.83 10.88 -1.74
CA GLN A 63 -15.18 9.46 -1.78
C GLN A 63 -15.42 8.85 -0.39
N ASP A 64 -15.43 9.68 0.67
CA ASP A 64 -15.57 9.24 2.07
C ASP A 64 -14.55 8.14 2.45
N ILE A 65 -13.32 8.28 1.98
CA ILE A 65 -12.23 7.31 2.22
C ILE A 65 -11.52 7.66 3.54
N GLN A 66 -11.28 6.66 4.38
CA GLN A 66 -10.45 6.83 5.57
C GLN A 66 -8.96 6.79 5.21
N LEU A 67 -8.25 7.91 5.39
CA LEU A 67 -6.80 7.99 5.18
C LEU A 67 -6.04 7.78 6.50
N HIS A 68 -5.19 6.76 6.53
CA HIS A 68 -4.25 6.51 7.63
C HIS A 68 -2.83 6.89 7.22
N HIS A 69 -2.34 8.03 7.74
CA HIS A 69 -1.00 8.52 7.47
C HIS A 69 0.01 7.97 8.49
N LEU A 70 0.64 6.86 8.16
CA LEU A 70 1.63 6.20 9.03
C LEU A 70 3.07 6.70 8.80
N GLY A 71 3.31 7.44 7.71
CA GLY A 71 4.61 8.02 7.42
C GLY A 71 5.01 9.19 8.32
N VAL A 72 4.08 9.76 9.10
CA VAL A 72 4.36 10.84 10.05
C VAL A 72 5.22 10.29 11.19
N LEU A 73 6.53 10.48 11.08
CA LEU A 73 7.46 10.24 12.18
C LEU A 73 7.73 11.58 12.87
N GLU A 74 7.59 11.62 14.19
CA GLU A 74 8.09 12.75 14.98
C GLU A 74 9.61 12.88 14.76
N GLY A 75 10.04 13.87 13.96
CA GLY A 75 11.46 14.18 13.74
C GLY A 75 12.19 13.44 12.62
N GLY A 76 11.50 12.67 11.77
CA GLY A 76 12.10 11.93 10.66
C GLY A 76 12.20 12.70 9.34
N ASN A 77 13.24 12.44 8.54
CA ASN A 77 13.40 12.96 7.19
C ASN A 77 12.79 12.01 6.13
N ALA A 78 12.50 12.54 4.94
CA ALA A 78 12.00 11.75 3.80
C ALA A 78 12.90 10.56 3.39
N SER A 79 14.18 10.61 3.76
CA SER A 79 15.17 9.58 3.50
C SER A 79 15.16 8.42 4.49
N ASP A 80 14.43 8.56 5.60
CA ASP A 80 14.49 7.58 6.68
C ASP A 80 13.87 6.25 6.23
N PRO A 81 14.46 5.12 6.67
CA PRO A 81 13.93 3.80 6.35
C PRO A 81 12.56 3.61 6.99
N ILE A 82 11.81 2.64 6.46
CA ILE A 82 10.60 2.16 7.13
C ILE A 82 11.00 1.49 8.45
N THR A 83 10.24 1.75 9.51
CA THR A 83 10.47 1.20 10.85
C THR A 83 9.60 -0.04 11.07
N GLU A 84 9.98 -0.86 12.04
CA GLU A 84 9.17 -2.02 12.46
C GLU A 84 7.80 -1.58 12.98
N ASP A 85 7.75 -0.53 13.81
CA ASP A 85 6.50 0.04 14.32
C ASP A 85 5.53 0.43 13.19
N MET A 86 6.02 1.05 12.12
CA MET A 86 5.19 1.42 10.97
C MET A 86 4.62 0.18 10.26
N ILE A 87 5.36 -0.94 10.21
CA ILE A 87 4.84 -2.21 9.67
C ILE A 87 3.74 -2.77 10.56
N LEU A 88 3.95 -2.77 11.88
CA LEU A 88 2.99 -3.27 12.85
C LEU A 88 1.68 -2.46 12.82
N GLU A 89 1.77 -1.14 12.81
CA GLU A 89 0.62 -0.25 12.65
C GLU A 89 -0.08 -0.47 11.30
N ALA A 90 0.67 -0.67 10.22
CA ALA A 90 0.08 -1.00 8.92
C ALA A 90 -0.66 -2.34 8.97
N PHE A 91 -0.15 -3.35 9.69
CA PHE A 91 -0.79 -4.65 9.83
C PHE A 91 -2.04 -4.61 10.70
N ASP A 92 -2.09 -3.78 11.74
CA ASP A 92 -3.33 -3.55 12.49
C ASP A 92 -4.47 -3.07 11.57
N LEU A 93 -4.14 -2.27 10.55
CA LEU A 93 -5.10 -1.81 9.54
C LEU A 93 -5.37 -2.85 8.45
N ILE A 94 -4.34 -3.52 7.94
CA ILE A 94 -4.44 -4.50 6.84
C ILE A 94 -5.15 -5.78 7.28
N LEU A 95 -5.06 -6.17 8.54
CA LEU A 95 -5.72 -7.37 9.06
C LEU A 95 -7.14 -7.10 9.57
N GLU A 96 -7.60 -5.85 9.59
CA GLU A 96 -8.98 -5.49 9.97
C GLU A 96 -9.89 -5.52 8.74
N LYS A 97 -10.74 -6.55 8.64
CA LYS A 97 -11.66 -6.77 7.50
C LYS A 97 -12.54 -5.56 7.18
N ARG A 98 -12.90 -4.77 8.18
CA ARG A 98 -13.74 -3.57 8.01
C ARG A 98 -13.08 -2.51 7.15
N ASN A 99 -11.75 -2.50 7.05
CA ASN A 99 -11.01 -1.52 6.26
C ASN A 99 -11.03 -1.82 4.75
N HIS A 100 -11.33 -3.05 4.32
CA HIS A 100 -11.30 -3.45 2.90
C HIS A 100 -12.57 -3.07 2.13
N PRO A 101 -12.54 -2.61 0.86
CA PRO A 101 -11.37 -2.55 0.01
C PRO A 101 -10.42 -1.44 0.38
N MET A 102 -9.13 -1.75 0.39
CA MET A 102 -8.10 -0.79 0.80
C MET A 102 -6.90 -0.81 -0.12
N VAL A 103 -6.12 0.26 -0.09
CA VAL A 103 -4.87 0.37 -0.86
C VAL A 103 -3.73 0.87 0.01
N ILE A 104 -2.57 0.24 -0.15
CA ILE A 104 -1.32 0.63 0.50
C ILE A 104 -0.51 1.45 -0.49
N MET A 105 -0.08 2.65 -0.12
CA MET A 105 0.68 3.50 -1.03
C MET A 105 1.72 4.37 -0.32
N CYS A 106 2.77 4.68 -1.06
CA CYS A 106 3.68 5.79 -0.82
C CYS A 106 3.77 6.58 -2.13
N ASN A 107 4.69 7.53 -2.25
CA ASN A 107 4.75 8.40 -3.46
C ASN A 107 4.75 7.64 -4.78
N ILE A 108 5.60 6.61 -4.94
CA ILE A 108 5.74 5.82 -6.18
C ILE A 108 5.34 4.34 -5.98
N GLY A 109 4.93 3.95 -4.78
CA GLY A 109 4.53 2.56 -4.50
C GLY A 109 5.65 1.53 -4.63
N ARG A 110 6.91 1.93 -4.36
CA ARG A 110 8.11 1.08 -4.52
C ARG A 110 8.63 0.55 -3.18
N HIS A 111 9.36 1.38 -2.45
CA HIS A 111 10.18 0.93 -1.32
C HIS A 111 9.34 0.68 -0.06
N ARG A 112 8.68 1.71 0.48
CA ARG A 112 7.87 1.58 1.71
C ARG A 112 6.69 0.64 1.49
N THR A 113 5.88 0.88 0.46
CA THR A 113 4.79 -0.03 0.04
C THR A 113 5.28 -1.44 -0.23
N GLY A 114 6.40 -1.61 -0.96
CA GLY A 114 6.95 -2.92 -1.25
C GLY A 114 7.50 -3.65 -0.02
N THR A 115 7.94 -2.91 1.00
CA THR A 115 8.40 -3.50 2.27
C THR A 115 7.21 -3.99 3.09
N VAL A 116 6.14 -3.19 3.22
CA VAL A 116 4.89 -3.64 3.86
C VAL A 116 4.33 -4.88 3.16
N VAL A 117 4.21 -4.85 1.84
CA VAL A 117 3.73 -6.01 1.06
C VAL A 117 4.68 -7.21 1.21
N GLY A 118 6.00 -6.99 1.21
CA GLY A 118 6.97 -8.07 1.41
C GLY A 118 6.87 -8.72 2.78
N CYS A 119 6.71 -7.93 3.84
CA CYS A 119 6.46 -8.43 5.19
C CYS A 119 5.11 -9.17 5.27
N LEU A 120 4.08 -8.70 4.54
CA LEU A 120 2.80 -9.39 4.45
C LEU A 120 2.96 -10.77 3.81
N ARG A 121 3.72 -10.88 2.71
CA ARG A 121 4.03 -12.18 2.08
C ARG A 121 4.78 -13.11 3.03
N LYS A 122 5.69 -12.55 3.84
CA LYS A 122 6.39 -13.32 4.88
C LYS A 122 5.43 -13.84 5.94
N LEU A 123 4.48 -13.02 6.38
CA LEU A 123 3.42 -13.42 7.30
C LEU A 123 2.53 -14.54 6.70
N GLN A 124 2.24 -14.45 5.40
CA GLN A 124 1.57 -15.50 4.60
C GLN A 124 2.46 -16.73 4.32
N ARG A 125 3.65 -16.81 4.93
CA ARG A 125 4.61 -17.93 4.81
C ARG A 125 5.11 -18.19 3.39
N TRP A 126 5.17 -17.16 2.54
CA TRP A 126 5.85 -17.27 1.26
C TRP A 126 7.35 -17.51 1.47
N ASN A 127 7.98 -18.20 0.52
CA ASN A 127 9.43 -18.34 0.54
C ASN A 127 10.11 -17.01 0.14
N LEU A 128 11.27 -16.71 0.73
CA LEU A 128 11.98 -15.44 0.53
C LEU A 128 12.31 -15.15 -0.94
N ALA A 129 12.62 -16.17 -1.76
CA ALA A 129 12.93 -15.97 -3.16
C ALA A 129 11.73 -15.39 -3.94
N SER A 130 10.52 -15.92 -3.69
CA SER A 130 9.27 -15.38 -4.26
C SER A 130 8.95 -13.98 -3.75
N ILE A 131 9.18 -13.72 -2.45
CA ILE A 131 8.96 -12.39 -1.86
C ILE A 131 9.86 -11.34 -2.52
N PHE A 132 11.15 -11.63 -2.65
CA PHE A 132 12.10 -10.72 -3.28
C PHE A 132 11.84 -10.54 -4.77
N GLU A 133 11.37 -11.58 -5.48
CA GLU A 133 10.96 -11.46 -6.88
C GLU A 133 9.79 -10.48 -7.04
N GLU A 134 8.75 -10.58 -6.21
CA GLU A 134 7.63 -9.63 -6.20
C GLU A 134 8.11 -8.21 -5.86
N TYR A 135 8.92 -8.05 -4.80
CA TYR A 135 9.47 -6.76 -4.41
C TYR A 135 10.26 -6.10 -5.55
N ARG A 136 11.20 -6.84 -6.16
CA ARG A 136 12.05 -6.35 -7.26
C ARG A 136 11.23 -5.95 -8.48
N ARG A 137 10.17 -6.71 -8.79
CA ARG A 137 9.26 -6.40 -9.91
C ARG A 137 8.63 -5.02 -9.77
N PHE A 138 8.17 -4.65 -8.57
CA PHE A 138 7.58 -3.32 -8.32
C PHE A 138 8.62 -2.22 -8.09
N ALA A 139 9.78 -2.53 -7.51
CA ALA A 139 10.86 -1.57 -7.33
C ALA A 139 11.54 -1.18 -8.67
N GLY A 140 11.51 -2.09 -9.65
CA GLY A 140 12.11 -1.91 -10.97
C GLY A 140 13.61 -1.64 -10.87
N PRO A 141 14.18 -0.68 -11.63
CA PRO A 141 15.62 -0.41 -11.61
C PRO A 141 16.13 0.27 -10.33
N LYS A 142 15.25 0.50 -9.34
CA LYS A 142 15.58 1.18 -8.08
C LYS A 142 15.49 0.25 -6.87
N VAL A 143 15.73 -1.05 -7.05
CA VAL A 143 15.83 -2.02 -5.95
C VAL A 143 16.79 -1.52 -4.87
N ARG A 144 16.44 -1.72 -3.60
CA ARG A 144 17.30 -1.42 -2.45
C ARG A 144 17.47 -2.69 -1.62
N ILE A 145 18.71 -3.16 -1.50
CA ILE A 145 19.05 -4.38 -0.74
C ILE A 145 18.63 -4.25 0.73
N LEU A 146 18.72 -3.05 1.31
CA LEU A 146 18.30 -2.80 2.70
C LEU A 146 16.81 -3.10 2.93
N ASN A 147 15.95 -2.91 1.93
CA ASN A 147 14.53 -3.28 2.04
C ASN A 147 14.34 -4.80 1.99
N GLU A 148 15.11 -5.51 1.18
CA GLU A 148 15.09 -6.99 1.16
C GLU A 148 15.58 -7.56 2.49
N GLN A 149 16.68 -7.02 3.01
CA GLN A 149 17.21 -7.38 4.33
C GLN A 149 16.21 -7.10 5.45
N PHE A 150 15.51 -5.96 5.38
CA PHE A 150 14.44 -5.67 6.34
C PHE A 150 13.35 -6.74 6.30
N ILE A 151 12.84 -7.08 5.11
CA ILE A 151 11.82 -8.13 4.93
C ILE A 151 12.36 -9.47 5.48
N GLU A 152 13.61 -9.82 5.17
CA GLU A 152 14.25 -11.05 5.65
C GLU A 152 14.30 -11.13 7.17
N LEU A 153 14.60 -10.01 7.85
CA LEU A 153 14.82 -9.98 9.29
C LEU A 153 13.57 -9.66 10.11
N PHE A 154 12.50 -9.12 9.51
CA PHE A 154 11.27 -8.76 10.21
C PHE A 154 10.67 -9.93 10.99
N ASP A 155 10.49 -9.78 12.30
CA ASP A 155 9.92 -10.84 13.13
C ASP A 155 8.39 -10.86 13.03
N THR A 156 7.84 -11.91 12.41
CA THR A 156 6.40 -12.05 12.22
C THR A 156 5.65 -12.37 13.51
N ASP A 157 6.35 -12.82 14.56
CA ASP A 157 5.71 -13.17 15.84
C ASP A 157 5.26 -11.91 16.61
N LEU A 158 5.76 -10.74 16.21
CA LEU A 158 5.32 -9.44 16.73
C LEU A 158 3.93 -9.04 16.23
N VAL A 159 3.43 -9.67 15.16
CA VAL A 159 2.17 -9.29 14.52
C VAL A 159 0.99 -9.81 15.32
N ARG A 160 0.12 -8.90 15.76
CA ARG A 160 -1.12 -9.26 16.45
C ARG A 160 -2.19 -9.71 15.45
N ILE A 161 -2.43 -11.02 15.39
CA ILE A 161 -3.49 -11.57 14.54
C ILE A 161 -4.86 -11.35 15.20
N PRO A 162 -5.83 -10.69 14.54
CA PRO A 162 -7.18 -10.52 15.08
C PRO A 162 -7.93 -11.86 15.14
N VAL A 163 -9.03 -11.90 15.90
CA VAL A 163 -9.86 -13.11 16.05
C VAL A 163 -10.48 -13.56 14.72
N ASP A 164 -10.78 -12.61 13.83
CA ASP A 164 -11.36 -12.86 12.51
C ASP A 164 -10.51 -12.20 11.40
N PRO A 165 -9.34 -12.77 11.07
CA PRO A 165 -8.45 -12.20 10.06
C PRO A 165 -8.96 -12.45 8.62
N PRO A 166 -8.48 -11.69 7.62
CA PRO A 166 -8.81 -11.92 6.21
C PRO A 166 -8.54 -13.37 5.80
N THR A 167 -9.35 -13.91 4.88
CA THR A 167 -9.29 -15.34 4.51
C THR A 167 -8.03 -15.75 3.74
N TRP A 168 -7.27 -14.78 3.26
CA TRP A 168 -6.01 -14.97 2.54
C TRP A 168 -4.78 -15.02 3.46
N LEU A 169 -4.98 -14.86 4.77
CA LEU A 169 -3.95 -15.01 5.81
C LEU A 169 -3.84 -16.47 6.26
#